data_AF-A0A0B7NNT2-F1
#
_entry.id   AF-A0A0B7NNT2-F1
#
_cell.length_a   1.000
_cell.length_b   1.000
_cell.length_c   1.000
_cell.angle_alpha   90.00
_cell.angle_beta   90.00
_cell.angle_gamma   90.00
#
_symmetry.space_group_name_H-M   'P 1'
#
loop_
_entity.id
_entity.type
_entity.pdbx_description
1 polymer ?
#
loop_
_entity_poly.entity_id
_entity_poly.type
_entity_poly.pdbx_seq_one_letter_code
_entity_poly.pdbx_strand_id
1 'polypeptide(L)'
;MDHILFTDWDTTSLAVKEIRQGYTAFRPDCLIITHNGVEVGTIEIKPLDTCKELVDVDVCRVAEICKRQLHMRMKVAKSTKEFATFGIIVAGKRYCHRTEVHNGLSDL
;
A
#
# COMPACT_ATOMS: atom_id res chain seq x y z
N MET A 1 34.33 1.33 5.61
CA MET A 1 33.49 2.41 6.13
C MET A 1 32.15 1.78 6.43
N ASP A 2 31.85 1.60 7.71
CA ASP A 2 30.60 1.02 8.15
C ASP A 2 29.48 2.01 7.81
N HIS A 3 28.72 1.68 6.77
CA HIS A 3 27.48 2.40 6.48
C HIS A 3 26.54 2.09 7.63
N ILE A 4 26.44 3.01 8.59
CA ILE A 4 25.38 3.02 9.58
C ILE A 4 24.08 3.13 8.78
N LEU A 5 23.47 1.98 8.49
CA LEU A 5 22.11 1.87 8.03
C LEU A 5 21.24 2.39 9.16
N PHE A 6 20.86 3.66 9.09
CA PHE A 6 19.78 4.20 9.88
C PHE A 6 18.53 3.40 9.50
N THR A 7 18.14 2.44 10.35
CA THR A 7 16.81 1.84 10.29
C THR A 7 15.82 2.88 10.76
N ASP A 8 15.42 3.77 9.85
CA ASP A 8 14.31 4.66 10.08
C ASP A 8 13.02 3.81 10.07
N TRP A 9 12.23 3.88 11.15
CA TRP A 9 10.99 3.12 11.31
C TRP A 9 9.81 3.80 10.58
N ASP A 10 10.14 4.53 9.51
CA ASP A 10 9.20 5.32 8.75
C ASP A 10 8.37 4.39 7.85
N THR A 11 7.25 3.88 8.38
CA THR A 11 6.27 3.13 7.61
C THR A 11 5.26 4.05 6.91
N THR A 12 5.56 5.35 6.83
CA THR A 12 4.72 6.27 6.06
C THR A 12 4.96 6.03 4.58
N SER A 13 3.96 5.48 3.92
CA SER A 13 4.00 5.28 2.46
C SER A 13 4.37 6.58 1.76
N LEU A 14 5.32 6.53 0.82
CA LEU A 14 5.66 7.64 -0.07
C LEU A 14 4.42 8.17 -0.80
N ALA A 15 3.45 7.28 -1.09
CA ALA A 15 2.17 7.64 -1.69
C ALA A 15 1.24 8.45 -0.77
N VAL A 16 1.53 8.49 0.53
CA VAL A 16 0.79 9.23 1.56
C VAL A 16 1.57 10.49 2.00
N LYS A 17 2.90 10.54 1.81
CA LYS A 17 3.71 11.73 2.07
C LYS A 17 3.39 12.93 1.17
N GLU A 18 2.78 12.73 0.00
CA GLU A 18 2.29 13.82 -0.88
C GLU A 18 1.04 14.55 -0.33
N ILE A 19 0.47 14.13 0.81
CA ILE A 19 -0.69 14.81 1.40
C ILE A 19 -0.27 16.17 1.98
N ARG A 20 -1.01 17.23 1.61
CA ARG A 20 -0.83 18.60 2.12
C ARG A 20 -0.84 18.64 3.65
N GLN A 21 0.03 19.47 4.24
CA GLN A 21 0.07 19.76 5.69
C GLN A 21 -1.35 20.01 6.23
N GLY A 22 -1.79 19.20 7.20
CA GLY A 22 -3.08 19.35 7.87
C GLY A 22 -3.90 18.05 7.98
N TYR A 23 -3.61 17.05 7.16
CA TYR A 23 -4.17 15.70 7.32
C TYR A 23 -3.11 14.79 7.95
N THR A 24 -3.45 14.07 9.03
CA THR A 24 -2.59 13.03 9.60
C THR A 24 -2.32 11.98 8.50
N ALA A 25 -1.07 11.90 8.06
CA ALA A 25 -0.65 10.93 7.06
C ALA A 25 -1.06 9.53 7.53
N PHE A 26 -1.90 8.88 6.73
CA PHE A 26 -2.43 7.57 7.05
C PHE A 26 -1.31 6.52 6.99
N ARG A 27 -1.00 5.89 8.13
CA ARG A 27 0.12 4.96 8.29
C ARG A 27 -0.42 3.53 8.32
N PRO A 28 -0.21 2.73 7.26
CA PRO A 28 -0.53 1.30 7.34
C PRO A 28 0.38 0.59 8.35
N ASP A 29 -0.11 -0.51 8.90
CA ASP A 29 0.64 -1.31 9.89
C ASP A 29 1.93 -1.88 9.29
N CYS A 30 1.88 -2.31 8.02
CA CYS A 30 3.09 -2.69 7.28
C CYS A 30 3.05 -2.21 5.82
N LEU A 31 4.24 -1.93 5.28
CA LEU A 31 4.46 -1.74 3.85
C LEU A 31 5.18 -2.94 3.26
N ILE A 32 4.86 -3.27 2.02
CA ILE A 32 5.60 -4.26 1.25
C ILE A 32 6.41 -3.50 0.21
N ILE A 33 7.72 -3.65 0.31
CA ILE A 33 8.69 -2.90 -0.49
C ILE A 33 9.61 -3.92 -1.16
N THR A 34 9.91 -3.71 -2.44
CA THR A 34 10.89 -4.50 -3.18
C THR A 34 12.31 -4.23 -2.69
N HIS A 35 13.27 -5.10 -3.05
CA HIS A 35 14.68 -4.93 -2.71
C HIS A 35 15.31 -3.60 -3.20
N ASN A 36 14.70 -2.95 -4.20
CA ASN A 36 15.13 -1.66 -4.74
C ASN A 36 14.32 -0.47 -4.22
N GLY A 37 13.55 -0.63 -3.13
CA GLY A 37 12.88 0.47 -2.43
C GLY A 37 11.55 0.92 -3.03
N VAL A 38 10.93 0.13 -3.91
CA VAL A 38 9.63 0.47 -4.51
C VAL A 38 8.50 -0.19 -3.74
N GLU A 39 7.52 0.60 -3.30
CA GLU A 39 6.30 0.07 -2.68
C GLU A 39 5.50 -0.77 -3.68
N VAL A 40 5.08 -1.96 -3.26
CA VAL A 40 4.25 -2.90 -4.04
C VAL A 40 2.95 -3.25 -3.34
N GLY A 41 2.77 -2.81 -2.10
CA GLY A 41 1.55 -3.10 -1.36
C GLY A 41 1.58 -2.62 0.07
N THR A 42 0.50 -2.91 0.75
CA THR A 42 0.23 -2.46 2.12
C THR A 42 -0.52 -3.52 2.91
N ILE A 43 -0.28 -3.57 4.23
CA ILE A 43 -0.95 -4.49 5.15
C ILE A 43 -1.57 -3.67 6.28
N GLU A 44 -2.84 -3.96 6.57
CA GLU A 44 -3.55 -3.49 7.75
C GLU A 44 -3.93 -4.69 8.63
N ILE A 45 -3.71 -4.57 9.93
CA ILE A 45 -3.97 -5.59 10.93
C ILE A 45 -5.02 -5.04 11.91
N LYS A 46 -6.09 -5.80 12.12
CA LYS A 46 -7.15 -5.46 13.05
C LYS A 46 -7.21 -6.43 14.23
N PRO A 47 -7.53 -5.96 15.45
CA PRO A 47 -7.86 -6.83 16.58
C PRO A 47 -8.98 -7.82 16.22
N LEU A 48 -8.97 -8.99 16.88
CA LEU A 48 -9.91 -10.10 16.64
C LEU A 48 -11.39 -9.69 16.73
N ASP A 49 -11.70 -8.72 17.58
CA ASP A 49 -13.07 -8.34 17.94
C ASP A 49 -13.54 -7.09 17.19
N THR A 50 -12.79 -6.67 16.16
CA THR A 50 -13.13 -5.49 15.35
C THR A 50 -14.43 -5.76 14.59
N CYS A 51 -15.42 -4.87 14.73
CA CYS A 51 -16.68 -5.03 14.01
C CYS A 51 -16.48 -4.85 12.50
N LYS A 52 -17.36 -5.48 11.71
CA LYS A 52 -17.24 -5.53 10.26
C LYS A 52 -17.24 -4.14 9.62
N GLU A 53 -18.04 -3.22 10.17
CA GLU A 53 -18.16 -1.84 9.65
C GLU A 53 -16.83 -1.11 9.72
N LEU A 54 -16.05 -1.29 10.79
CA LEU A 54 -14.73 -0.71 10.93
C LEU A 54 -13.73 -1.37 9.96
N VAL A 55 -13.81 -2.69 9.78
CA VAL A 55 -13.00 -3.40 8.77
C VAL A 55 -13.31 -2.88 7.36
N ASP A 56 -14.57 -2.64 7.01
CA ASP A 56 -14.97 -2.15 5.70
C ASP A 56 -14.44 -0.73 5.43
N VAL A 57 -14.43 0.15 6.45
CA VAL A 57 -13.79 1.47 6.36
C VAL A 57 -12.31 1.34 6.04
N ASP A 58 -11.62 0.40 6.69
CA ASP A 58 -10.20 0.15 6.44
C ASP A 58 -9.94 -0.49 5.07
N VAL A 59 -10.86 -1.33 4.56
CA VAL A 59 -10.83 -1.86 3.18
C VAL A 59 -10.86 -0.73 2.16
N CYS A 60 -11.78 0.22 2.31
CA CYS A 60 -11.86 1.38 1.43
C CYS A 60 -10.57 2.21 1.48
N ARG A 61 -10.03 2.40 2.68
CA ARG A 61 -8.80 3.16 2.89
C ARG A 61 -7.57 2.48 2.28
N VAL A 62 -7.44 1.17 2.45
CA VAL A 62 -6.37 0.37 1.82
C VAL A 62 -6.46 0.45 0.30
N ALA A 63 -7.66 0.42 -0.28
CA ALA A 63 -7.83 0.58 -1.72
C ALA A 63 -7.34 1.96 -2.22
N GLU A 64 -7.63 3.04 -1.50
CA GLU A 64 -7.13 4.38 -1.85
C GLU A 64 -5.60 4.47 -1.79
N ILE A 65 -4.96 3.78 -0.83
CA ILE A 65 -3.49 3.70 -0.76
C ILE A 65 -2.96 2.91 -1.96
N CYS A 66 -3.52 1.74 -2.23
CA CYS A 66 -3.16 0.91 -3.37
C CYS A 66 -3.23 1.73 -4.66
N LYS A 67 -4.32 2.43 -4.92
CA LYS A 67 -4.47 3.29 -6.10
C LYS A 67 -3.35 4.32 -6.23
N ARG A 68 -2.94 4.95 -5.12
CA ARG A 68 -1.83 5.92 -5.12
C ARG A 68 -0.47 5.25 -5.32
N GLN A 69 -0.23 4.11 -4.67
CA GLN A 69 0.97 3.30 -4.89
C GLN A 69 1.07 2.89 -6.37
N LEU A 70 -0.02 2.40 -6.95
CA LEU A 70 -0.10 2.04 -8.36
C LEU A 70 0.22 3.23 -9.26
N HIS A 71 -0.36 4.41 -9.00
CA HIS A 71 -0.06 5.62 -9.75
C HIS A 71 1.44 5.98 -9.72
N MET A 72 2.08 5.91 -8.55
CA MET A 72 3.52 6.16 -8.41
C MET A 72 4.35 5.10 -9.13
N ARG A 73 3.96 3.82 -9.06
CA ARG A 73 4.61 2.73 -9.79
C ARG A 73 4.54 2.93 -11.29
N MET A 74 3.38 3.34 -11.82
CA MET A 74 3.21 3.60 -13.25
C MET A 74 4.16 4.70 -13.78
N LYS A 75 4.58 5.66 -12.95
CA LYS A 75 5.55 6.71 -13.34
C LYS A 75 6.97 6.18 -13.56
N VAL A 76 7.35 5.08 -12.90
CA VAL A 76 8.72 4.53 -12.90
C VAL A 76 8.82 3.14 -13.53
N ALA A 77 7.69 2.49 -13.77
CA ALA A 77 7.63 1.13 -14.28
C ALA A 77 8.16 1.03 -15.71
N LYS A 78 8.92 -0.03 -15.98
CA LYS A 78 9.53 -0.28 -17.30
C LYS A 78 8.62 -1.10 -18.20
N SER A 79 7.60 -1.74 -17.63
CA SER A 79 6.64 -2.56 -18.34
C SER A 79 5.28 -2.57 -17.65
N THR A 80 4.23 -2.88 -18.41
CA THR A 80 2.86 -3.02 -17.88
C THR A 80 2.72 -4.16 -16.88
N LYS A 81 3.63 -5.15 -16.92
CA LYS A 81 3.68 -6.24 -15.92
C LYS A 81 3.96 -5.74 -14.51
N GLU A 82 4.53 -4.54 -14.37
CA GLU A 82 4.82 -3.92 -13.09
C GLU A 82 3.65 -3.08 -12.54
N PHE A 83 2.56 -2.92 -13.33
CA PHE A 83 1.37 -2.13 -12.99
C PHE A 83 0.40 -2.90 -12.08
N ALA A 84 0.92 -3.40 -10.98
CA ALA A 84 0.16 -4.07 -9.96
C ALA A 84 0.58 -3.55 -8.58
N THR A 85 -0.39 -3.53 -7.69
CA THR A 85 -0.22 -3.36 -6.25
C THR A 85 -1.26 -4.22 -5.53
N PHE A 86 -1.06 -4.45 -4.24
CA PHE A 86 -2.01 -5.22 -3.46
C PHE A 86 -2.13 -4.73 -2.02
N GLY A 87 -3.35 -4.84 -1.51
CA GLY A 87 -3.70 -4.55 -0.14
C GLY A 87 -4.06 -5.84 0.59
N ILE A 88 -3.51 -6.02 1.79
CA ILE A 88 -3.85 -7.13 2.67
C ILE A 88 -4.53 -6.56 3.90
N ILE A 89 -5.67 -7.14 4.27
CA ILE A 89 -6.32 -6.86 5.55
C ILE A 89 -6.42 -8.15 6.33
N VAL A 90 -5.79 -8.13 7.50
CA VAL A 90 -5.84 -9.22 8.47
C VAL A 90 -6.85 -8.84 9.55
N ALA A 91 -8.06 -9.37 9.43
CA ALA A 91 -9.14 -9.13 10.38
C ALA A 91 -9.47 -10.43 11.13
N GLY A 92 -8.69 -10.74 12.17
CA GLY A 92 -8.90 -11.91 13.00
C GLY A 92 -9.04 -13.23 12.23
N LYS A 93 -10.14 -13.97 12.41
CA LYS A 93 -10.43 -15.25 11.71
C LYS A 93 -10.70 -15.13 10.21
N ARG A 94 -10.63 -13.92 9.61
CA ARG A 94 -10.91 -13.70 8.18
C ARG A 94 -9.75 -12.97 7.51
N TYR A 95 -9.32 -13.51 6.38
CA TYR A 95 -8.32 -12.92 5.49
C TYR A 95 -9.03 -12.25 4.32
N CYS A 96 -8.77 -10.97 4.09
CA CYS A 96 -9.24 -10.25 2.92
C CYS A 96 -8.03 -9.81 2.08
N HIS A 97 -7.92 -10.35 0.87
CA HIS A 97 -6.89 -10.00 -0.09
C HIS A 97 -7.49 -9.20 -1.24
N ARG A 98 -6.91 -8.04 -1.55
CA ARG A 98 -7.29 -7.20 -2.69
C ARG A 98 -6.08 -6.97 -3.57
N THR A 99 -6.21 -7.28 -4.86
CA THR A 99 -5.22 -6.92 -5.89
C THR A 99 -5.82 -5.86 -6.80
N GLU A 100 -5.07 -4.80 -7.08
CA GLU A 100 -5.40 -3.82 -8.12
C GLU A 100 -4.41 -4.01 -9.28
N VAL A 101 -4.95 -4.34 -10.45
CA VAL A 101 -4.19 -4.55 -11.69
C VAL A 101 -4.73 -3.59 -12.74
N HIS A 102 -3.85 -2.80 -13.37
CA HIS A 102 -4.23 -2.05 -14.56
C HIS A 102 -3.95 -2.90 -15.79
N ASN A 103 -5.00 -3.48 -16.38
CA ASN A 103 -4.90 -4.15 -17.67
C ASN A 103 -4.82 -3.06 -18.75
N GLY A 104 -3.65 -2.90 -19.36
CA GLY A 104 -3.48 -2.00 -20.49
C GLY A 104 -4.47 -2.36 -21.60
N LEU A 105 -5.19 -1.36 -22.10
CA LEU A 105 -5.97 -1.45 -23.33
C LEU A 105 -5.02 -1.91 -24.45
N SER A 106 -5.27 -3.10 -24.99
CA SER A 106 -4.83 -3.46 -26.33
C SER A 106 -5.81 -2.85 -27.33
N ASP A 107 -5.62 -1.55 -27.61
CA ASP A 107 -6.20 -0.91 -28.80
C ASP A 107 -5.09 -0.78 -29.85
N LEU A 108 -5.01 -1.79 -30.71
CA LEU A 108 -4.48 -1.76 -32.09
C LEU A 108 -5.25 -2.80 -32.91
#